data_AF-A0A4R4PZ69-F1
#
_entry.id   AF-A0A4R4PZ69-F1
#
_cell.length_a   1.000
_cell.length_b   1.000
_cell.length_c   1.000
_cell.angle_alpha   90.00
_cell.angle_beta   90.00
_cell.angle_gamma   90.00
#
_symmetry.space_group_name_H-M   'P 1'
#
loop_
_entity.id
_entity.type
_entity.pdbx_description
1 polymer ?
#
loop_
_entity_poly.entity_id
_entity_poly.type
_entity_poly.pdbx_seq_one_letter_code
_entity_poly.pdbx_strand_id
1 'polypeptide(L)'
;MPTREHQPAQGQAAVFSGPWLRYEPVPGVHRYHHGYVGTVTGFWNGAYEIAVDTDAVAALAETFHAMADYVGGDWRTVDFDGRFLTVARPLSLGGGVHRVTPDDGRYRIGWGLPWQPVDLRRCDQVFGRS
;
A
#
# COMPACT_ATOMS: atom_id res chain seq x y z
N MET A 1 9.05 21.73 -1.56
CA MET A 1 8.34 21.10 -2.69
C MET A 1 8.88 19.69 -2.84
N PRO A 2 8.05 18.65 -2.98
CA PRO A 2 8.57 17.38 -3.45
C PRO A 2 9.02 17.60 -4.91
N THR A 3 10.29 17.34 -5.19
CA THR A 3 10.85 17.39 -6.54
C THR A 3 10.05 16.44 -7.43
N ARG A 4 9.61 16.92 -8.60
CA ARG A 4 8.88 16.15 -9.65
C ARG A 4 9.68 14.99 -10.25
N GLU A 5 10.84 14.68 -9.69
CA GLU A 5 11.71 13.63 -10.20
C GLU A 5 11.21 12.29 -9.67
N HIS A 6 10.64 11.53 -10.62
CA HIS A 6 10.26 10.12 -10.52
C HIS A 6 8.94 9.81 -9.81
N GLN A 7 7.84 10.30 -10.39
CA GLN A 7 6.60 9.50 -10.34
C GLN A 7 6.81 8.26 -11.22
N PRO A 8 6.76 7.03 -10.67
CA PRO A 8 6.94 5.83 -11.47
C PRO A 8 5.83 5.74 -12.53
N ALA A 9 6.23 5.44 -13.76
CA ALA A 9 5.30 5.19 -14.85
C ALA A 9 4.60 3.83 -14.68
N GLN A 10 3.48 3.63 -15.37
CA GLN A 10 2.82 2.32 -15.42
C GLN A 10 3.82 1.24 -15.90
N GLY A 11 3.83 0.10 -15.22
CA GLY A 11 4.78 -0.99 -15.44
C GLY A 11 6.11 -0.82 -14.70
N GLN A 12 6.39 0.31 -14.05
CA GLN A 12 7.61 0.47 -13.25
C GLN A 12 7.41 -0.01 -11.81
N ALA A 13 8.43 -0.67 -11.27
CA ALA A 13 8.52 -1.04 -9.87
C ALA A 13 9.08 0.12 -9.03
N ALA A 14 8.50 0.34 -7.86
CA ALA A 14 8.98 1.28 -6.84
C ALA A 14 8.55 0.84 -5.44
N VAL A 15 9.05 1.51 -4.41
CA VAL A 15 8.56 1.34 -3.04
C VAL A 15 7.45 2.34 -2.77
N PHE A 16 6.31 1.86 -2.28
CA PHE A 16 5.15 2.67 -1.96
C PHE A 16 4.85 2.62 -0.46
N SER A 17 4.37 3.73 0.09
CA SER A 17 3.85 3.79 1.46
C SER A 17 2.62 4.68 1.54
N GLY A 18 1.80 4.45 2.56
CA GLY A 18 0.69 5.32 2.92
C GLY A 18 1.09 6.43 3.90
N PRO A 19 0.42 7.60 3.88
CA PRO A 19 0.63 8.66 4.85
C PRO A 19 0.33 8.24 6.30
N TRP A 20 -0.51 7.22 6.50
CA TRP A 20 -0.84 6.66 7.81
C TRP A 20 0.33 5.93 8.48
N LEU A 21 1.39 5.59 7.72
CA LEU A 21 2.62 4.99 8.25
C LEU A 21 3.73 6.01 8.44
N ARG A 22 3.49 7.27 8.09
CA ARG A 22 4.47 8.34 8.16
C ARG A 22 4.61 8.83 9.60
N TYR A 23 5.84 8.97 10.06
CA TYR A 23 6.16 9.59 11.33
C TYR A 23 7.39 10.50 11.20
N GLU A 24 7.68 11.24 12.27
CA GLU A 24 8.73 12.23 12.32
C GLU A 24 9.62 11.96 13.53
N PRO A 25 10.71 11.18 13.40
CA PRO A 25 11.60 10.89 14.52
C PRO A 25 12.26 12.14 15.10
N VAL A 26 12.53 13.13 14.24
CA VAL A 26 13.04 14.45 14.61
C VAL A 26 12.43 15.51 13.69
N PRO A 27 12.31 16.78 14.13
CA PRO A 27 11.70 17.84 13.35
C PRO A 27 12.26 17.96 11.92
N GLY A 28 11.38 17.97 10.92
CA GLY A 28 11.69 18.10 9.50
C GLY A 28 12.15 16.80 8.81
N VAL A 29 12.29 15.69 9.53
CA VAL A 29 12.73 14.41 8.95
C VAL A 29 11.55 13.44 8.97
N HIS A 30 11.00 13.13 7.79
CA HIS A 30 9.93 12.13 7.67
C HIS A 30 10.47 10.74 7.37
N ARG A 31 9.97 9.76 8.12
CA ARG A 31 10.18 8.32 7.90
C ARG A 31 8.83 7.60 7.79
N TYR A 32 8.87 6.35 7.35
CA TYR A 32 7.72 5.48 7.25
C TYR A 32 8.02 4.17 7.96
N HIS A 33 7.08 3.65 8.73
CA HIS A 33 7.27 2.36 9.38
C HIS A 33 7.49 1.26 8.33
N HIS A 34 6.59 1.15 7.35
CA HIS A 34 6.69 0.14 6.29
C HIS A 34 6.68 0.78 4.89
N GLY A 35 7.40 0.16 3.96
CA GLY A 35 7.26 0.37 2.52
C GLY A 35 6.97 -0.95 1.81
N TYR A 36 6.27 -0.90 0.68
CA TYR A 36 5.85 -2.06 -0.09
C TYR A 36 6.38 -1.95 -1.51
N VAL A 37 7.17 -2.92 -1.95
CA VAL A 37 7.62 -3.01 -3.34
C VAL A 37 6.43 -3.38 -4.20
N GLY A 38 6.13 -2.54 -5.19
CA GLY A 38 5.01 -2.75 -6.10
C GLY A 38 5.27 -2.21 -7.49
N THR A 39 4.58 -2.78 -8.46
CA THR A 39 4.58 -2.31 -9.85
C THR A 39 3.34 -1.50 -10.14
N VAL A 40 3.48 -0.31 -10.72
CA VAL A 40 2.33 0.55 -11.05
C VAL A 40 1.46 -0.13 -12.10
N THR A 41 0.20 -0.39 -11.78
CA THR A 41 -0.79 -0.94 -12.71
C THR A 41 -1.72 0.13 -13.27
N GLY A 42 -1.84 1.26 -12.57
CA GLY A 42 -2.64 2.39 -13.04
C GLY A 42 -2.85 3.44 -11.95
N PHE A 43 -3.91 4.22 -12.12
CA PHE A 43 -4.30 5.28 -11.22
C PHE A 43 -5.80 5.30 -11.04
N TRP A 44 -6.25 5.60 -9.82
CA TRP A 44 -7.64 5.90 -9.53
C TRP A 44 -7.70 7.24 -8.80
N ASN A 45 -8.42 8.21 -9.38
CA ASN A 45 -8.57 9.57 -8.84
C ASN A 45 -7.24 10.21 -8.39
N GLY A 46 -6.17 10.02 -9.18
CA GLY A 46 -4.83 10.54 -8.89
C GLY A 46 -4.01 9.74 -7.87
N ALA A 47 -4.58 8.71 -7.23
CA ALA A 47 -3.85 7.78 -6.38
C ALA A 47 -3.36 6.56 -7.17
N TYR A 48 -2.22 5.99 -6.77
CA TYR A 48 -1.64 4.82 -7.43
C TYR A 48 -2.47 3.55 -7.19
N GLU A 49 -2.62 2.76 -8.25
CA GLU A 49 -2.93 1.34 -8.15
C GLU A 49 -1.69 0.55 -8.50
N ILE A 50 -1.34 -0.41 -7.65
CA ILE A 50 -0.08 -1.15 -7.74
C ILE A 50 -0.31 -2.64 -7.54
N ALA A 51 0.51 -3.46 -8.19
CA ALA A 51 0.57 -4.90 -7.99
C ALA A 51 1.75 -5.24 -7.06
N VAL A 52 1.48 -5.97 -5.98
CA VAL A 52 2.48 -6.38 -4.99
C VAL A 52 2.45 -7.90 -4.81
N ASP A 53 3.54 -8.50 -4.36
CA ASP A 53 3.60 -9.95 -4.14
C ASP A 53 2.90 -10.40 -2.85
N THR A 54 2.95 -11.71 -2.60
CA THR A 54 2.30 -12.32 -1.43
C THR A 54 2.92 -11.85 -0.11
N ASP A 55 4.25 -11.69 -0.05
CA ASP A 55 4.96 -11.24 1.16
C ASP A 55 4.52 -9.81 1.53
N ALA A 56 4.42 -8.91 0.54
CA ALA A 56 3.95 -7.55 0.72
C ALA A 56 2.47 -7.48 1.12
N VAL A 57 1.59 -8.31 0.55
CA VAL A 57 0.17 -8.37 0.95
C VAL A 57 0.01 -8.85 2.39
N ALA A 58 0.75 -9.88 2.80
CA ALA A 58 0.67 -10.40 4.15
C ALA A 58 1.05 -9.31 5.17
N ALA A 59 2.19 -8.65 4.96
CA ALA A 59 2.62 -7.54 5.82
C ALA A 59 1.64 -6.36 5.82
N LEU A 60 1.01 -6.09 4.67
CA LEU A 60 -0.02 -5.05 4.56
C LEU A 60 -1.25 -5.39 5.42
N ALA A 61 -1.75 -6.62 5.32
CA ALA A 61 -2.90 -7.07 6.10
C ALA A 61 -2.61 -7.01 7.61
N GLU A 62 -1.43 -7.45 8.05
CA GLU A 62 -0.98 -7.32 9.44
C GLU A 62 -0.93 -5.86 9.90
N THR A 63 -0.42 -4.96 9.05
CA THR A 63 -0.36 -3.53 9.33
C THR A 63 -1.76 -2.94 9.55
N PHE A 64 -2.71 -3.26 8.66
CA PHE A 64 -4.10 -2.81 8.81
C PHE A 64 -4.76 -3.39 10.06
N HIS A 65 -4.48 -4.65 10.39
CA HIS A 65 -4.99 -5.28 11.60
C HIS A 65 -4.49 -4.58 12.86
N ALA A 66 -3.18 -4.31 12.96
CA ALA A 66 -2.59 -3.62 14.10
C ALA A 66 -3.09 -2.17 14.26
N MET A 67 -3.44 -1.50 13.15
CA MET A 67 -3.97 -0.15 13.17
C MET A 67 -5.46 -0.05 13.44
N ALA A 68 -6.22 -1.13 13.22
CA ALA A 68 -7.66 -1.16 13.41
C ALA A 68 -8.08 -0.82 14.85
N ASP A 69 -7.21 -1.10 15.82
CA ASP A 69 -7.45 -0.80 17.24
C ASP A 69 -7.05 0.64 17.62
N TYR A 70 -6.13 1.27 16.88
CA TYR A 70 -5.63 2.62 17.14
C TYR A 70 -6.48 3.72 16.54
N VAL A 71 -7.09 3.46 15.38
CA VAL A 71 -7.85 4.44 14.63
C VAL A 71 -9.29 3.96 14.64
N GLY A 72 -10.09 4.40 15.63
CA GLY A 72 -11.47 3.99 15.88
C GLY A 72 -12.44 4.26 14.72
N GLY A 73 -12.27 3.56 13.61
CA GLY A 73 -13.03 3.67 12.37
C GLY A 73 -13.02 2.34 11.61
N ASP A 74 -13.82 2.28 10.54
CA ASP A 74 -14.03 1.16 9.63
C ASP A 74 -12.74 0.72 8.88
N TRP A 75 -11.62 0.44 9.57
CA TRP A 75 -10.33 0.07 9.00
C TRP A 75 -9.99 -1.42 9.12
N ARG A 76 -10.95 -2.26 9.56
CA ARG A 76 -10.92 -3.72 9.35
C ARG A 76 -11.19 -4.06 7.88
N THR A 77 -10.49 -3.38 6.99
CA THR A 77 -10.77 -3.30 5.56
C THR A 77 -9.91 -4.24 4.76
N VAL A 78 -8.95 -4.94 5.37
CA VAL A 78 -8.02 -5.81 4.65
C VAL A 78 -7.77 -7.05 5.49
N ASP A 79 -8.01 -8.21 4.91
CA ASP A 79 -7.66 -9.51 5.48
C ASP A 79 -7.00 -10.39 4.42
N PHE A 80 -6.07 -11.24 4.84
CA PHE A 80 -5.34 -12.12 3.95
C PHE A 80 -5.24 -13.54 4.53
N ASP A 81 -5.87 -14.50 3.85
CA ASP A 81 -5.95 -15.90 4.30
C ASP A 81 -4.77 -16.78 3.81
N GLY A 82 -3.73 -16.15 3.25
CA GLY A 82 -2.61 -16.83 2.59
C GLY A 82 -2.81 -17.10 1.10
N ARG A 83 -4.03 -16.89 0.57
CA ARG A 83 -4.34 -17.10 -0.85
C ARG A 83 -5.23 -16.01 -1.47
N PHE A 84 -6.11 -15.42 -0.68
CA PHE A 84 -7.06 -14.43 -1.13
C PHE A 84 -6.98 -13.20 -0.23
N LEU A 85 -7.02 -12.05 -0.88
CA LEU A 85 -7.05 -10.76 -0.23
C LEU A 85 -8.49 -10.27 -0.18
N THR A 86 -9.06 -10.20 1.01
CA THR A 86 -10.40 -9.66 1.22
C THR A 86 -10.29 -8.19 1.56
N VAL A 87 -10.98 -7.34 0.80
CA VAL A 87 -10.95 -5.89 0.98
C VAL A 87 -12.36 -5.37 1.20
N ALA A 88 -12.61 -4.68 2.31
CA ALA A 88 -13.88 -4.03 2.60
C ALA A 88 -13.87 -2.56 2.20
N ARG A 89 -14.94 -2.16 1.55
CA ARG A 89 -15.27 -0.84 0.98
C ARG A 89 -14.14 -0.15 0.18
N PRO A 90 -13.40 -0.87 -0.68
CA PRO A 90 -12.40 -0.25 -1.54
C PRO A 90 -13.07 0.76 -2.50
N LEU A 91 -12.62 2.02 -2.47
CA LEU A 91 -13.21 3.08 -3.29
C LEU A 91 -13.01 2.80 -4.79
N SER A 92 -11.81 2.37 -5.19
CA SER A 92 -11.50 2.10 -6.60
C SER A 92 -12.20 0.86 -7.16
N LEU A 93 -12.78 0.00 -6.31
CA LEU A 93 -13.55 -1.18 -6.75
C LEU A 93 -15.07 -1.00 -6.56
N GLY A 94 -15.54 0.22 -6.30
CA GLY A 94 -16.97 0.53 -6.20
C GLY A 94 -17.61 0.29 -4.83
N GLY A 95 -16.83 0.13 -3.75
CA GLY A 95 -17.33 -0.11 -2.40
C GLY A 95 -17.72 -1.57 -2.14
N GLY A 96 -18.40 -1.88 -1.03
CA GLY A 96 -18.79 -3.27 -0.69
C GLY A 96 -17.62 -4.16 -0.26
N VAL A 97 -17.77 -5.49 -0.23
CA VAL A 97 -16.68 -6.41 0.13
C VAL A 97 -16.20 -7.13 -1.12
N HIS A 98 -14.88 -7.12 -1.35
CA HIS A 98 -14.25 -7.70 -2.52
C HIS A 98 -13.28 -8.80 -2.11
N ARG A 99 -13.28 -9.91 -2.84
CA ARG A 99 -12.26 -10.95 -2.74
C ARG A 99 -11.36 -10.84 -3.96
N VAL A 100 -10.10 -10.50 -3.74
CA VAL A 100 -9.09 -10.33 -4.78
C VAL A 100 -8.25 -11.60 -4.87
N THR A 101 -8.20 -12.18 -6.06
CA THR A 101 -7.29 -13.27 -6.41
C THR A 101 -5.97 -12.70 -6.93
N PRO A 102 -4.84 -13.36 -6.68
CA PRO A 102 -3.59 -12.96 -7.32
C PRO A 102 -3.67 -13.21 -8.83
N ASP A 103 -3.08 -12.30 -9.60
CA ASP A 103 -2.78 -12.46 -11.02
C ASP A 103 -1.26 -12.57 -11.16
N ASP A 104 -0.78 -13.67 -11.75
CA ASP A 104 0.65 -14.03 -11.80
C ASP A 104 1.36 -13.93 -10.43
N GLY A 105 0.69 -14.40 -9.37
CA GLY A 105 1.21 -14.36 -8.00
C GLY A 105 1.24 -12.97 -7.34
N ARG A 106 0.68 -11.94 -8.00
CA ARG A 106 0.62 -10.56 -7.50
C ARG A 106 -0.82 -10.11 -7.25
N TYR A 107 -1.00 -9.31 -6.21
CA TYR A 107 -2.30 -8.76 -5.83
C TYR A 107 -2.37 -7.28 -6.19
N ARG A 108 -3.47 -6.88 -6.81
CA ARG A 108 -3.74 -5.46 -7.06
C ARG A 108 -4.23 -4.79 -5.78
N ILE A 109 -3.46 -3.82 -5.32
CA ILE A 109 -3.81 -2.90 -4.25
C ILE A 109 -3.94 -1.47 -4.80
N GLY A 110 -4.15 -0.50 -3.92
CA GLY A 110 -4.45 0.88 -4.29
C GLY A 110 -5.72 1.30 -3.59
N TRP A 111 -6.85 0.76 -4.04
CA TRP A 111 -8.18 0.84 -3.41
C TRP A 111 -8.69 2.27 -3.15
N GLY A 112 -8.12 3.25 -3.87
CA GLY A 112 -8.35 4.68 -3.64
C GLY A 112 -7.69 5.24 -2.37
N LEU A 113 -6.78 4.49 -1.77
CA LEU A 113 -5.93 4.99 -0.68
C LEU A 113 -4.78 5.84 -1.24
N PRO A 114 -4.33 6.87 -0.51
CA PRO A 114 -3.31 7.81 -0.97
C PRO A 114 -1.89 7.22 -0.92
N TRP A 115 -1.63 6.16 -1.67
CA TRP A 115 -0.30 5.58 -1.85
C TRP A 115 0.66 6.57 -2.48
N GLN A 116 1.90 6.61 -1.98
CA GLN A 116 2.95 7.50 -2.48
C GLN A 116 4.22 6.71 -2.72
N PRO A 117 4.93 6.95 -3.85
CA PRO A 117 6.27 6.44 -4.04
C PRO A 117 7.20 7.10 -3.01
N VAL A 118 8.05 6.30 -2.36
CA VAL A 118 8.98 6.75 -1.33
C VAL A 118 10.37 6.16 -1.57
N ASP A 119 11.40 6.85 -1.08
CA ASP A 119 12.74 6.30 -1.01
C ASP A 119 12.77 5.15 0.02
N LEU A 120 13.25 3.97 -0.38
CA LEU A 120 13.36 2.79 0.48
C LEU A 120 14.15 3.08 1.76
N ARG A 121 15.12 4.00 1.72
CA ARG A 121 15.95 4.37 2.88
C ARG A 121 15.18 5.16 3.95
N ARG A 122 13.99 5.66 3.60
CA ARG A 122 13.06 6.33 4.53
C ARG A 122 12.08 5.37 5.18
N CYS A 123 12.05 4.10 4.76
CA CYS A 123 11.26 3.05 5.39
C CYS A 123 12.11 2.32 6.44
N ASP A 124 11.51 1.97 7.57
CA ASP A 124 12.19 1.14 8.58
C ASP A 124 12.22 -0.32 8.14
N GLN A 125 11.14 -0.77 7.50
CA GLN A 125 11.04 -2.09 6.85
C GLN A 125 10.48 -1.94 5.44
N VAL A 126 10.95 -2.80 4.53
CA VAL A 126 10.45 -2.87 3.15
C VAL A 126 10.04 -4.31 2.85
N PHE A 127 8.81 -4.49 2.38
CA PHE A 127 8.23 -5.79 2.06
C PHE A 127 8.06 -5.99 0.56
N GLY A 128 8.17 -7.25 0.14
CA GLY A 128 8.02 -7.68 -1.24
C GLY A 128 9.31 -7.61 -2.06
N ARG A 129 9.24 -8.18 -3.26
CA ARG A 129 10.34 -8.31 -4.22
C ARG A 129 9.98 -7.62 -5.53
N SER A 130 11.00 -7.08 -6.20
CA SER A 130 10.87 -6.45 -7.53
C SER A 130 10.62 -7.48 -8.62
#